data_AF-A0A840V447-F1
#
_entry.id   AF-A0A840V447-F1
#
_cell.length_a   1.000
_cell.length_b   1.000
_cell.length_c   1.000
_cell.angle_alpha   90.00
_cell.angle_beta   90.00
_cell.angle_gamma   90.00
#
_symmetry.space_group_name_H-M   'P 1'
#
loop_
_entity.id
_entity.type
_entity.pdbx_description
1 polymer ?
#
loop_
_entity_poly.entity_id
_entity_poly.type
_entity_poly.pdbx_seq_one_letter_code
_entity_poly.pdbx_strand_id
1 'polypeptide(L)'
;MTGPTHIAIALSCGIVAGAGKPALALLAGGAILPDLDHPQSFIGRVFFPISLPLNRLCGHRGAFHSFWLWGALLLLGYFLCMPLAIISTGALLHCLVDCATVSGVRAFAPWSEKLFVIFRRSWRIKSGSPSEIAVLAVFGMIAWGGGYMGAVGGISAMIGQLTGSPKIMFEEYQTKGLTKCRVTGKLRWSSGKIEEGEWLIIGSERQTGLALQGNERKIIHIPKDGVFLRARLKPQKDSWQMAKISGWTVTDSPVFFLTDQKWHYASAGDFVWGQVLGDNLKLIIDQK
;
A
#
# COMPACT_ATOMS: atom_id res chain seq x y z
N MET A 1 -1.59 -6.44 -26.77
CA MET A 1 -0.14 -6.38 -26.60
C MET A 1 0.28 -7.74 -26.05
N THR A 2 1.49 -7.90 -25.53
CA THR A 2 1.86 -9.11 -24.77
C THR A 2 1.36 -9.02 -23.33
N GLY A 3 1.11 -10.17 -22.70
CA GLY A 3 0.66 -10.25 -21.31
C GLY A 3 1.51 -9.44 -20.30
N PRO A 4 2.85 -9.47 -20.37
CA PRO A 4 3.69 -8.64 -19.49
C PRO A 4 3.40 -7.14 -19.61
N THR A 5 3.13 -6.64 -20.81
CA THR A 5 2.80 -5.23 -21.05
C THR A 5 1.46 -4.86 -20.40
N HIS A 6 0.45 -5.74 -20.49
CA HIS A 6 -0.84 -5.53 -19.82
C HIS A 6 -0.70 -5.52 -18.30
N ILE A 7 0.08 -6.45 -17.73
CA ILE A 7 0.38 -6.48 -16.29
C ILE A 7 1.08 -5.20 -15.85
N ALA A 8 2.13 -4.77 -16.56
CA ALA A 8 2.89 -3.57 -16.21
C ALA A 8 2.02 -2.31 -16.20
N ILE A 9 1.15 -2.15 -17.20
CA ILE A 9 0.21 -1.02 -17.26
C ILE A 9 -0.80 -1.09 -16.11
N ALA A 10 -1.43 -2.25 -15.87
CA ALA A 10 -2.41 -2.42 -14.81
C ALA A 10 -1.83 -2.16 -13.41
N LEU A 11 -0.63 -2.68 -13.14
CA LEU A 11 0.08 -2.42 -11.88
C LEU A 11 0.42 -0.94 -11.71
N SER A 12 0.90 -0.29 -12.78
CA SER A 12 1.21 1.15 -12.75
C SER A 12 -0.02 1.99 -12.44
N CYS A 13 -1.14 1.75 -13.13
CA CYS A 13 -2.40 2.42 -12.88
C CYS A 13 -2.88 2.19 -11.44
N GLY A 14 -2.80 0.94 -10.95
CA GLY A 14 -3.17 0.60 -9.58
C GLY A 14 -2.32 1.33 -8.54
N ILE A 15 -1.00 1.37 -8.73
CA ILE A 15 -0.07 2.08 -7.82
C ILE A 15 -0.36 3.58 -7.81
N VAL A 16 -0.53 4.19 -8.98
CA VAL A 16 -0.88 5.63 -9.08
C VAL A 16 -2.21 5.93 -8.41
N ALA A 17 -3.17 5.00 -8.49
CA ALA A 17 -4.45 5.08 -7.79
C ALA A 17 -4.37 4.76 -6.28
N GLY A 18 -3.18 4.43 -5.75
CA GLY A 18 -2.99 4.10 -4.33
C GLY A 18 -3.52 2.72 -3.93
N ALA A 19 -3.67 1.78 -4.87
CA ALA A 19 -4.18 0.45 -4.61
C ALA A 19 -3.21 -0.36 -3.72
N GLY A 20 -3.76 -1.01 -2.69
CA GLY A 20 -3.00 -1.92 -1.83
C GLY A 20 -2.56 -3.20 -2.54
N LYS A 21 -1.60 -3.93 -1.96
CA LYS A 21 -1.05 -5.19 -2.50
C LYS A 21 -2.10 -6.22 -2.99
N PRO A 22 -3.18 -6.54 -2.24
CA PRO A 22 -4.18 -7.50 -2.73
C PRO A 22 -4.92 -6.97 -3.96
N ALA A 23 -5.25 -5.68 -4.00
CA ALA A 23 -5.90 -5.07 -5.15
C ALA A 23 -4.98 -5.04 -6.38
N LEU A 24 -3.68 -4.80 -6.20
CA LEU A 24 -2.69 -4.88 -7.28
C LEU A 24 -2.59 -6.28 -7.89
N ALA A 25 -2.63 -7.33 -7.06
CA ALA A 25 -2.62 -8.71 -7.53
C ALA A 25 -3.90 -9.03 -8.35
N LEU A 26 -5.06 -8.58 -7.88
CA LEU A 26 -6.33 -8.75 -8.59
C LEU A 26 -6.38 -7.95 -9.91
N LEU A 27 -5.85 -6.72 -9.93
CA LEU A 27 -5.71 -5.92 -11.15
C LEU A 27 -4.82 -6.62 -12.19
N ALA A 28 -3.65 -7.11 -11.76
CA ALA A 28 -2.74 -7.84 -12.64
C ALA A 28 -3.36 -9.13 -13.18
N GLY A 29 -4.10 -9.88 -12.34
CA GLY A 29 -4.84 -11.06 -12.76
C GLY A 29 -5.96 -10.74 -13.75
N GLY A 30 -6.72 -9.67 -13.50
CA GLY A 30 -7.73 -9.16 -14.42
C GLY A 30 -7.15 -8.72 -15.76
N ALA A 31 -5.97 -8.10 -15.75
CA ALA A 31 -5.29 -7.62 -16.94
C ALA A 31 -4.78 -8.70 -17.88
N ILE A 32 -4.79 -9.98 -17.48
CA ILE A 32 -4.48 -11.11 -18.38
C ILE A 32 -5.70 -11.97 -18.68
N LEU A 33 -6.80 -11.77 -17.96
CA LEU A 33 -7.99 -12.62 -18.04
C LEU A 33 -8.67 -12.60 -19.42
N PRO A 34 -8.74 -11.46 -20.16
CA PRO A 34 -9.24 -11.45 -21.53
C PRO A 34 -8.53 -12.43 -22.47
N ASP A 35 -7.21 -12.60 -22.32
CA ASP A 35 -6.39 -13.47 -23.18
C ASP A 35 -6.57 -14.98 -22.88
N LEU A 36 -7.45 -15.34 -21.94
CA LEU A 36 -7.86 -16.73 -21.69
C LEU A 36 -8.52 -17.36 -22.91
N ASP A 37 -9.05 -16.55 -23.82
CA ASP A 37 -9.66 -16.96 -25.08
C ASP A 37 -8.64 -17.46 -26.13
N HIS A 38 -7.33 -17.35 -25.88
CA HIS A 38 -6.29 -17.70 -26.84
C HIS A 38 -5.41 -18.86 -26.34
N PRO A 39 -5.53 -20.07 -26.90
CA PRO A 39 -4.80 -21.25 -26.42
C PRO A 39 -3.28 -21.13 -26.47
N GLN A 40 -2.74 -20.19 -27.25
CA GLN A 40 -1.29 -19.94 -27.34
C GLN A 40 -0.82 -18.78 -26.44
N SER A 41 -1.73 -18.03 -25.79
CA SER A 41 -1.34 -17.02 -24.80
C SER A 41 -0.76 -17.69 -23.55
N PHE A 42 -0.08 -16.92 -22.69
CA PHE A 42 0.45 -17.47 -21.44
C PHE A 42 -0.67 -18.11 -20.60
N ILE A 43 -1.76 -17.37 -20.37
CA ILE A 43 -2.88 -17.83 -19.54
C ILE A 43 -3.70 -18.92 -20.24
N GLY A 44 -3.89 -18.81 -21.56
CA GLY A 44 -4.64 -19.81 -22.33
C GLY A 44 -3.91 -21.14 -22.46
N ARG A 45 -2.57 -21.16 -22.37
CA ARG A 45 -1.79 -22.40 -22.25
C ARG A 45 -1.93 -23.05 -20.88
N VAL A 46 -1.94 -22.24 -19.81
CA VAL A 46 -2.17 -22.73 -18.44
C VAL A 46 -3.56 -23.34 -18.31
N PHE A 47 -4.57 -22.70 -18.89
CA PHE A 47 -5.97 -23.15 -18.88
C PHE A 47 -6.39 -23.73 -20.23
N PHE A 48 -5.52 -24.53 -20.86
CA PHE A 48 -5.78 -25.12 -22.18
C PHE A 48 -7.13 -25.83 -22.34
N PRO A 49 -7.63 -26.61 -21.34
CA PRO A 49 -8.93 -27.26 -21.45
C PRO A 49 -10.10 -26.29 -21.58
N ILE A 50 -9.94 -25.06 -21.09
CA ILE A 50 -10.96 -24.01 -21.10
C ILE A 50 -10.76 -23.08 -22.32
N SER A 51 -9.52 -22.74 -22.63
CA SER A 51 -9.20 -21.80 -23.70
C SER A 51 -9.56 -22.34 -25.09
N LEU A 52 -9.41 -23.65 -25.32
CA LEU A 52 -9.70 -24.26 -26.63
C LEU A 52 -11.20 -24.23 -26.99
N PRO A 53 -12.15 -24.63 -26.10
CA PRO A 53 -13.58 -24.43 -26.34
C PRO A 53 -13.97 -22.96 -26.49
N LEU A 54 -13.44 -22.07 -25.64
CA LEU A 54 -13.75 -20.64 -25.71
C LEU A 54 -13.30 -20.03 -27.04
N ASN A 55 -12.10 -20.36 -27.50
CA ASN A 55 -11.58 -19.89 -28.78
C ASN A 55 -12.48 -20.34 -29.94
N ARG A 56 -12.97 -21.59 -29.92
CA ARG A 56 -13.87 -22.12 -30.95
C ARG A 56 -15.26 -21.46 -30.95
N LEU A 57 -15.76 -21.08 -29.78
CA LEU A 57 -17.10 -20.50 -29.61
C LEU A 57 -17.13 -18.99 -29.86
N CYS A 58 -16.15 -18.26 -29.31
CA CYS A 58 -16.15 -16.79 -29.29
C CYS A 58 -15.09 -16.15 -30.19
N GLY A 59 -14.19 -16.96 -30.77
CA GLY A 59 -12.99 -16.47 -31.45
C GLY A 59 -11.98 -15.84 -30.49
N HIS A 60 -10.83 -15.43 -31.01
CA HIS A 60 -9.87 -14.59 -30.28
C HIS A 60 -10.19 -13.11 -30.50
N ARG A 61 -10.14 -12.28 -29.44
CA ARG A 61 -10.42 -10.83 -29.49
C ARG A 61 -11.88 -10.47 -29.80
N GLY A 62 -12.77 -11.38 -29.45
CA GLY A 62 -14.22 -11.25 -29.54
C GLY A 62 -14.84 -10.84 -28.21
N ALA A 63 -15.73 -11.66 -27.68
CA ALA A 63 -16.52 -11.37 -26.48
C ALA A 63 -15.67 -11.05 -25.23
N PHE A 64 -14.52 -11.70 -25.06
CA PHE A 64 -13.63 -11.47 -23.91
C PHE A 64 -12.86 -10.15 -23.96
N HIS A 65 -12.82 -9.47 -25.11
CA HIS A 65 -12.19 -8.15 -25.27
C HIS A 65 -13.24 -7.03 -25.42
N SER A 66 -14.43 -7.26 -24.85
CA SER A 66 -15.55 -6.32 -24.86
C SER A 66 -15.59 -5.43 -23.61
N PHE A 67 -15.78 -4.13 -23.80
CA PHE A 67 -16.05 -3.19 -22.72
C PHE A 67 -17.38 -3.46 -22.04
N TRP A 68 -18.35 -4.05 -22.72
CA TRP A 68 -19.65 -4.35 -22.13
C TRP A 68 -19.59 -5.51 -21.15
N LEU A 69 -18.86 -6.58 -21.49
CA LEU A 69 -18.66 -7.72 -20.59
C LEU A 69 -18.01 -7.24 -19.28
N TRP A 70 -16.86 -6.60 -19.39
CA TRP A 70 -16.11 -6.18 -18.21
C TRP A 70 -16.71 -4.95 -17.53
N GLY A 71 -17.42 -4.09 -18.26
CA GLY A 71 -18.17 -2.97 -17.69
C GLY A 71 -19.36 -3.44 -16.85
N ALA A 72 -20.11 -4.45 -17.33
CA ALA A 72 -21.19 -5.05 -16.55
C ALA A 72 -20.65 -5.76 -15.30
N LEU A 73 -19.56 -6.53 -15.41
CA LEU A 73 -18.92 -7.17 -14.26
C LEU A 73 -18.30 -6.16 -13.29
N LEU A 74 -17.79 -5.03 -13.78
CA LEU A 74 -17.32 -3.93 -12.95
C LEU A 74 -18.47 -3.34 -12.12
N LEU A 75 -19.59 -3.01 -12.77
CA LEU A 75 -20.78 -2.48 -12.09
C LEU A 75 -21.32 -3.48 -11.06
N LEU A 76 -21.47 -4.75 -11.46
CA LEU A 76 -21.92 -5.81 -10.56
C LEU A 76 -20.98 -5.99 -9.37
N GLY A 77 -19.67 -6.03 -9.62
CA GLY A 77 -18.65 -6.12 -8.58
C GLY A 77 -18.66 -4.90 -7.65
N TYR A 78 -18.91 -3.70 -8.18
CA TYR A 78 -18.95 -2.49 -7.37
C TYR A 78 -20.06 -2.55 -6.33
N PHE A 79 -21.23 -3.08 -6.71
CA PHE A 79 -22.37 -3.20 -5.79
C PHE A 79 -22.33 -4.45 -4.91
N LEU A 80 -21.74 -5.56 -5.38
CA LEU A 80 -21.86 -6.86 -4.70
C LEU A 80 -20.53 -7.45 -4.19
N CYS A 81 -19.42 -7.22 -4.88
CA CYS A 81 -18.15 -7.91 -4.61
C CYS A 81 -16.95 -7.10 -5.14
N MET A 82 -16.32 -6.32 -4.25
CA MET A 82 -15.21 -5.44 -4.62
C MET A 82 -14.06 -6.15 -5.37
N PRO A 83 -13.63 -7.38 -5.01
CA PRO A 83 -12.64 -8.12 -5.79
C PRO A 83 -13.03 -8.30 -7.27
N LEU A 84 -14.30 -8.55 -7.57
CA LEU A 84 -14.79 -8.68 -8.94
C LEU A 84 -14.69 -7.34 -9.68
N ALA A 85 -14.98 -6.22 -9.02
CA ALA A 85 -14.80 -4.89 -9.61
C ALA A 85 -13.32 -4.62 -9.95
N ILE A 86 -12.41 -4.99 -9.06
CA ILE A 86 -10.97 -4.80 -9.26
C ILE A 86 -10.46 -5.66 -10.43
N ILE A 87 -10.83 -6.94 -10.49
CA ILE A 87 -10.49 -7.83 -11.62
C ILE A 87 -11.04 -7.26 -12.93
N SER A 88 -12.31 -6.82 -12.93
CA SER A 88 -12.96 -6.26 -14.11
C SER A 88 -12.29 -4.96 -14.57
N THR A 89 -11.78 -4.15 -13.64
CA THR A 89 -10.98 -2.95 -13.95
C THR A 89 -9.68 -3.32 -14.67
N GLY A 90 -8.97 -4.36 -14.20
CA GLY A 90 -7.78 -4.87 -14.88
C GLY A 90 -8.09 -5.33 -16.31
N ALA A 91 -9.20 -6.04 -16.49
CA ALA A 91 -9.63 -6.52 -17.80
C ALA A 91 -10.09 -5.40 -18.75
N LEU A 92 -10.73 -4.35 -18.23
CA LEU A 92 -11.04 -3.15 -19.00
C LEU A 92 -9.76 -2.43 -19.47
N LEU A 93 -8.75 -2.31 -18.60
CA LEU A 93 -7.45 -1.77 -18.98
C LEU A 93 -6.79 -2.60 -20.07
N HIS A 94 -6.87 -3.94 -20.01
CA HIS A 94 -6.41 -4.81 -21.09
C HIS A 94 -7.08 -4.47 -22.42
N CYS A 95 -8.42 -4.43 -22.44
CA CYS A 95 -9.19 -4.12 -23.65
C CYS A 95 -8.84 -2.74 -24.21
N LEU A 96 -8.72 -1.74 -23.33
CA LEU A 96 -8.37 -0.37 -23.70
C LEU A 96 -6.98 -0.29 -24.34
N VAL A 97 -6.00 -0.97 -23.75
CA VAL A 97 -4.64 -1.06 -24.29
C VAL A 97 -4.63 -1.76 -25.65
N ASP A 98 -5.43 -2.80 -25.83
CA ASP A 98 -5.52 -3.49 -27.11
C ASP A 98 -6.14 -2.65 -28.23
N CYS A 99 -7.02 -1.69 -27.89
CA CYS A 99 -7.52 -0.70 -28.84
C CYS A 99 -6.42 0.24 -29.37
N ALA A 100 -5.26 0.32 -28.70
CA ALA A 100 -4.10 1.07 -29.18
C ALA A 100 -3.22 0.27 -30.16
N THR A 101 -3.51 -1.02 -30.37
CA THR A 101 -2.71 -1.88 -31.24
C THR A 101 -3.11 -1.78 -32.72
N VAL A 102 -2.23 -2.25 -33.61
CA VAL A 102 -2.52 -2.29 -35.06
C VAL A 102 -3.76 -3.16 -35.37
N SER A 103 -3.89 -4.29 -34.66
CA SER A 103 -4.97 -5.25 -34.85
C SER A 103 -6.30 -4.80 -34.24
N GLY A 104 -6.27 -3.99 -33.19
CA GLY A 104 -7.48 -3.62 -32.43
C GLY A 104 -8.17 -4.83 -31.78
N VAL A 105 -9.38 -4.57 -31.26
CA VAL A 105 -10.27 -5.57 -30.64
C VAL A 105 -11.73 -5.24 -30.97
N ARG A 106 -12.63 -6.22 -30.84
CA ARG A 106 -14.08 -6.00 -30.93
C ARG A 106 -14.63 -5.43 -29.61
N ALA A 107 -14.19 -4.22 -29.28
CA ALA A 107 -14.47 -3.57 -27.99
C ALA A 107 -15.97 -3.43 -27.65
N PHE A 108 -16.84 -3.44 -28.66
CA PHE A 108 -18.29 -3.30 -28.51
C PHE A 108 -19.07 -4.60 -28.79
N ALA A 109 -18.41 -5.76 -28.83
CA ALA A 109 -19.09 -7.04 -28.94
C ALA A 109 -20.03 -7.29 -27.73
N PRO A 110 -21.14 -8.05 -27.89
CA PRO A 110 -21.67 -8.59 -29.15
C PRO A 110 -22.50 -7.60 -29.99
N TRP A 111 -22.68 -6.35 -29.56
CA TRP A 111 -23.48 -5.37 -30.31
C TRP A 111 -22.80 -4.89 -31.60
N SER A 112 -21.48 -4.98 -31.68
CA SER A 112 -20.73 -4.70 -32.91
C SER A 112 -19.55 -5.64 -33.08
N GLU A 113 -19.44 -6.24 -34.27
CA GLU A 113 -18.31 -7.07 -34.68
C GLU A 113 -17.16 -6.26 -35.30
N LYS A 114 -17.31 -4.93 -35.38
CA LYS A 114 -16.27 -4.05 -35.96
C LYS A 114 -15.07 -3.96 -35.01
N LEU A 115 -13.88 -3.98 -35.61
CA LEU A 115 -12.64 -3.71 -34.88
C LEU A 115 -12.60 -2.24 -34.46
N PHE A 116 -12.44 -2.02 -33.16
CA PHE A 116 -12.26 -0.70 -32.58
C PHE A 116 -10.79 -0.43 -32.33
N VAL A 117 -10.36 0.78 -32.69
CA VAL A 117 -9.00 1.28 -32.55
C VAL A 117 -9.05 2.76 -32.20
N ILE A 118 -8.24 3.19 -31.24
CA ILE A 118 -8.30 4.57 -30.70
C ILE A 118 -7.39 5.51 -31.50
N PHE A 119 -6.22 5.03 -31.93
CA PHE A 119 -5.21 5.88 -32.54
C PHE A 119 -5.20 5.84 -34.08
N ARG A 120 -4.69 6.93 -34.67
CA ARG A 120 -4.38 6.99 -36.11
C ARG A 120 -3.36 5.90 -36.45
N ARG A 121 -3.43 5.36 -37.67
CA ARG A 121 -2.66 4.20 -38.13
C ARG A 121 -1.15 4.26 -37.81
N SER A 122 -0.52 5.43 -37.92
CA SER A 122 0.92 5.61 -37.67
C SER A 122 1.33 5.57 -36.19
N TRP A 123 0.38 5.71 -35.26
CA TRP A 123 0.62 5.72 -33.80
C TRP A 123 0.29 4.38 -33.15
N ARG A 124 -0.21 3.41 -33.94
CA ARG A 124 -0.62 2.11 -33.43
C ARG A 124 0.58 1.22 -33.17
N ILE A 125 0.52 0.48 -32.08
CA ILE A 125 1.62 -0.38 -31.65
C ILE A 125 1.41 -1.79 -32.21
N LYS A 126 2.43 -2.34 -32.86
CA LYS A 126 2.44 -3.75 -33.28
C LYS A 126 2.88 -4.61 -32.10
N SER A 127 2.18 -5.72 -31.86
CA SER A 127 2.58 -6.65 -30.80
C SER A 127 3.99 -7.20 -31.03
N GLY A 128 4.82 -7.21 -30.00
CA GLY A 128 6.23 -7.63 -30.03
C GLY A 128 7.18 -6.63 -30.71
N SER A 129 6.73 -5.43 -31.04
CA SER A 129 7.57 -4.39 -31.65
C SER A 129 8.46 -3.66 -30.62
N PRO A 130 9.53 -2.97 -31.07
CA PRO A 130 10.33 -2.11 -30.19
C PRO A 130 9.51 -1.04 -29.46
N SER A 131 8.46 -0.51 -30.10
CA SER A 131 7.54 0.44 -29.46
C SER A 131 6.76 -0.20 -28.30
N GLU A 132 6.38 -1.48 -28.40
CA GLU A 132 5.76 -2.17 -27.25
C GLU A 132 6.77 -2.38 -26.13
N ILE A 133 8.02 -2.76 -26.46
CA ILE A 133 9.08 -2.95 -25.48
C ILE A 133 9.35 -1.63 -24.73
N ALA A 134 9.33 -0.50 -25.42
CA ALA A 134 9.44 0.82 -24.80
C ALA A 134 8.28 1.10 -23.82
N VAL A 135 7.03 0.81 -24.22
CA VAL A 135 5.86 0.92 -23.34
C VAL A 135 6.01 0.02 -22.11
N LEU A 136 6.37 -1.25 -22.29
CA LEU A 136 6.63 -2.19 -21.21
C LEU A 136 7.73 -1.66 -20.27
N ALA A 137 8.81 -1.11 -20.79
CA ALA A 137 9.90 -0.57 -19.97
C ALA A 137 9.44 0.64 -19.15
N VAL A 138 8.71 1.58 -19.75
CA VAL A 138 8.21 2.78 -19.05
C VAL A 138 7.24 2.41 -17.94
N PHE A 139 6.21 1.61 -18.23
CA PHE A 139 5.23 1.19 -17.23
C PHE A 139 5.86 0.20 -16.23
N GLY A 140 6.80 -0.64 -16.64
CA GLY A 140 7.58 -1.49 -15.74
C GLY A 140 8.36 -0.67 -14.72
N MET A 141 9.01 0.43 -15.14
CA MET A 141 9.72 1.34 -14.23
C MET A 141 8.77 2.08 -13.29
N ILE A 142 7.59 2.49 -13.75
CA ILE A 142 6.57 3.12 -12.89
C ILE A 142 6.08 2.12 -11.84
N ALA A 143 5.76 0.90 -12.26
CA ALA A 143 5.31 -0.15 -11.33
C ALA A 143 6.40 -0.53 -10.32
N TRP A 144 7.65 -0.67 -10.76
CA TRP A 144 8.79 -0.96 -9.89
C TRP A 144 9.09 0.18 -8.91
N GLY A 145 9.22 1.41 -9.42
CA GLY A 145 9.48 2.59 -8.60
C GLY A 145 8.37 2.85 -7.61
N GLY A 146 7.11 2.75 -8.03
CA GLY A 146 5.96 2.88 -7.16
C GLY A 146 5.86 1.78 -6.11
N GLY A 147 6.20 0.53 -6.45
CA GLY A 147 6.31 -0.56 -5.50
C GLY A 147 7.39 -0.34 -4.44
N TYR A 148 8.56 0.16 -4.87
CA TYR A 148 9.64 0.57 -3.96
C TYR A 148 9.21 1.71 -3.05
N MET A 149 8.55 2.74 -3.59
CA MET A 149 8.01 3.85 -2.81
C MET A 149 6.99 3.37 -1.77
N GLY A 150 6.10 2.45 -2.13
CA GLY A 150 5.19 1.81 -1.18
C GLY A 150 5.92 1.05 -0.06
N ALA A 151 7.02 0.37 -0.38
CA ALA A 151 7.85 -0.32 0.62
C ALA A 151 8.53 0.66 1.61
N VAL A 152 8.90 1.86 1.15
CA VAL A 152 9.51 2.92 1.97
C VAL A 152 8.47 3.74 2.74
N GLY A 153 7.17 3.43 2.62
CA GLY A 153 6.09 4.15 3.32
C GLY A 153 5.43 5.27 2.51
N GLY A 154 5.63 5.28 1.19
CA GLY A 154 5.01 6.20 0.25
C GLY A 154 5.82 7.46 -0.04
N ILE A 155 5.23 8.36 -0.84
CA ILE A 155 5.83 9.64 -1.25
C ILE A 155 6.13 10.51 -0.02
N SER A 156 5.17 10.63 0.89
CA SER A 156 5.31 11.48 2.09
C SER A 156 6.46 11.01 2.98
N ALA A 157 6.59 9.71 3.23
CA ALA A 157 7.71 9.16 3.99
C ALA A 157 9.06 9.45 3.31
N MET A 158 9.16 9.30 1.98
CA MET A 158 10.37 9.63 1.24
C MET A 158 10.73 11.12 1.34
N ILE A 159 9.75 12.01 1.17
CA ILE A 159 9.94 13.46 1.38
C ILE A 159 10.37 13.74 2.81
N GLY A 160 9.80 13.05 3.80
CA GLY A 160 10.21 13.09 5.20
C GLY A 160 11.66 12.69 5.40
N GLN A 161 12.11 11.60 4.79
CA GLN A 161 13.50 11.17 4.82
C GLN A 161 14.44 12.19 4.15
N LEU A 162 14.06 12.75 3.01
CA LEU A 162 14.89 13.73 2.30
C LEU A 162 14.99 15.05 3.10
N THR A 163 13.84 15.65 3.42
CA THR A 163 13.73 16.97 4.06
C THR A 163 14.08 16.93 5.55
N GLY A 164 13.83 15.80 6.23
CA GLY A 164 13.89 15.70 7.69
C GLY A 164 12.83 16.53 8.41
N SER A 165 11.67 16.77 7.77
CA SER A 165 10.58 17.57 8.33
C SER A 165 9.95 16.88 9.56
N PRO A 166 9.96 17.52 10.76
CA PRO A 166 9.34 16.96 11.96
C PRO A 166 7.84 16.71 11.83
N LYS A 167 7.13 17.58 11.09
CA LYS A 167 5.69 17.42 10.84
C LYS A 167 5.40 16.16 10.03
N ILE A 168 6.13 15.96 8.93
CA ILE A 168 5.97 14.78 8.07
C ILE A 168 6.36 13.51 8.83
N MET A 169 7.42 13.55 9.64
CA MET A 169 7.82 12.44 10.51
C MET A 169 6.70 12.05 11.49
N PHE A 170 6.03 13.03 12.10
CA PHE A 170 4.90 12.79 12.99
C PHE A 170 3.71 12.16 12.27
N GLU A 171 3.33 12.70 11.11
CA GLU A 171 2.25 12.12 10.28
C GLU A 171 2.59 10.69 9.85
N GLU A 172 3.82 10.43 9.43
CA GLU A 172 4.30 9.09 9.10
C GLU A 172 4.20 8.15 10.29
N TYR A 173 4.64 8.57 11.48
CA TYR A 173 4.53 7.78 12.70
C TYR A 173 3.09 7.37 13.03
N GLN A 174 2.13 8.29 12.90
CA GLN A 174 0.70 7.99 13.15
C GLN A 174 0.16 6.88 12.25
N THR A 175 0.65 6.78 11.00
CA THR A 175 0.25 5.71 10.08
C THR A 175 0.82 4.34 10.41
N LYS A 176 1.87 4.25 11.24
CA LYS A 176 2.55 2.99 11.59
C LYS A 176 1.89 2.25 12.76
N GLY A 177 0.93 2.87 13.45
CA GLY A 177 0.18 2.23 14.54
C GLY A 177 1.10 1.75 15.66
N LEU A 178 1.08 0.44 15.94
CA LEU A 178 1.85 -0.17 17.04
C LEU A 178 3.30 -0.53 16.68
N THR A 179 3.73 -0.34 15.42
CA THR A 179 5.12 -0.62 15.04
C THR A 179 6.08 0.30 15.81
N LYS A 180 7.09 -0.29 16.46
CA LYS A 180 8.08 0.49 17.19
C LYS A 180 8.84 1.36 16.21
N CYS A 181 8.99 2.64 16.52
CA CYS A 181 9.69 3.58 15.65
C CYS A 181 10.76 4.31 16.45
N ARG A 182 11.94 4.43 15.85
CA ARG A 182 12.98 5.36 16.34
C ARG A 182 12.93 6.63 15.52
N VAL A 183 13.27 7.75 16.13
CA VAL A 183 13.47 9.02 15.45
C VAL A 183 14.95 9.40 15.53
N THR A 184 15.54 9.67 14.38
CA THR A 184 16.91 10.20 14.27
C THR A 184 16.86 11.65 13.84
N GLY A 185 17.63 12.51 14.51
CA GLY A 185 17.53 13.92 14.20
C GLY A 185 18.23 14.85 15.16
N LYS A 186 17.97 16.15 14.97
CA LYS A 186 18.48 17.24 15.80
C LYS A 186 17.36 17.75 16.70
N LEU A 187 17.50 17.56 18.00
CA LEU A 187 16.60 18.02 19.03
C LEU A 187 17.17 19.29 19.67
N ARG A 188 16.35 20.34 19.76
CA ARG A 188 16.64 21.52 20.57
C ARG A 188 15.90 21.38 21.89
N TRP A 189 16.64 21.20 22.98
CA TRP A 189 16.10 21.17 24.33
C TRP A 189 15.52 22.52 24.74
N SER A 190 14.60 22.54 25.70
CA SER A 190 14.04 23.77 26.27
C SER A 190 15.11 24.66 26.94
N SER A 191 16.23 24.07 27.37
CA SER A 191 17.41 24.79 27.85
C SER A 191 18.20 25.53 26.75
N GLY A 192 17.85 25.33 25.48
CA GLY A 192 18.56 25.86 24.31
C GLY A 192 19.68 24.97 23.78
N LYS A 193 20.09 23.93 24.52
CA LYS A 193 21.07 22.94 24.05
C LYS A 193 20.55 22.21 22.81
N ILE A 194 21.40 22.02 21.80
CA ILE A 194 21.08 21.23 20.61
C ILE A 194 21.84 19.90 20.70
N GLU A 195 21.13 18.81 20.46
CA GLU A 195 21.66 17.46 20.49
C GLU A 195 21.22 16.71 19.24
N GLU A 196 22.16 16.02 18.60
CA GLU A 196 21.89 15.11 17.50
C GLU A 196 21.97 13.69 18.02
N GLY A 197 20.91 12.91 17.77
CA GLY A 197 20.78 11.60 18.40
C GLY A 197 19.69 10.75 17.78
N GLU A 198 19.46 9.61 18.42
CA GLU A 198 18.40 8.67 18.11
C GLU A 198 17.59 8.39 19.38
N TRP A 199 16.27 8.46 19.27
CA TRP A 199 15.35 8.22 20.39
C TRP A 199 14.26 7.23 19.98
N LEU A 200 13.84 6.36 20.90
CA LEU A 200 12.69 5.47 20.67
C LEU A 200 11.40 6.24 20.95
N ILE A 201 10.43 6.16 20.04
CA ILE A 201 9.10 6.73 20.23
C ILE A 201 8.24 5.73 21.01
N ILE A 202 7.73 6.17 22.16
CA ILE A 202 6.82 5.41 23.01
C ILE A 202 5.40 5.52 22.47
N GLY A 203 4.95 6.76 22.23
CA GLY A 203 3.57 7.05 21.86
C GLY A 203 3.37 8.51 21.46
N SER A 204 2.20 8.79 20.90
CA SER A 204 1.72 10.16 20.70
C SER A 204 1.09 10.70 21.98
N GLU A 205 1.24 12.01 22.20
CA GLU A 205 0.64 12.76 23.31
C GLU A 205 -0.21 13.89 22.74
N ARG A 206 -1.46 14.01 23.20
CA ARG A 206 -2.40 15.04 22.73
C ARG A 206 -2.53 15.02 21.19
N GLN A 207 -2.60 16.19 20.53
CA GLN A 207 -2.77 16.30 19.08
C GLN A 207 -1.46 16.24 18.27
N THR A 208 -0.34 16.74 18.82
CA THR A 208 0.93 16.92 18.08
C THR A 208 2.16 16.53 18.89
N GLY A 209 1.98 16.04 20.11
CA GLY A 209 3.07 15.67 21.00
C GLY A 209 3.58 14.26 20.79
N LEU A 210 4.83 14.03 21.16
CA LEU A 210 5.47 12.71 21.15
C LEU A 210 6.15 12.46 22.49
N ALA A 211 5.97 11.25 23.01
CA ALA A 211 6.74 10.72 24.13
C ALA A 211 7.90 9.90 23.57
N LEU A 212 9.12 10.28 23.95
CA LEU A 212 10.34 9.55 23.60
C LEU A 212 10.97 8.92 24.84
N GLN A 213 11.58 7.76 24.66
CA GLN A 213 12.38 7.14 25.70
C GLN A 213 13.72 7.88 25.84
N GLY A 214 13.95 8.47 27.02
CA GLY A 214 15.24 9.04 27.42
C GLY A 214 16.09 8.05 28.21
N ASN A 215 17.22 8.55 28.72
CA ASN A 215 18.12 7.75 29.55
C ASN A 215 17.48 7.44 30.92
N GLU A 216 17.82 6.28 31.49
CA GLU A 216 17.52 5.92 32.88
C GLU A 216 16.05 6.13 33.30
N ARG A 217 15.11 5.63 32.49
CA ARG A 217 13.66 5.60 32.77
C ARG A 217 12.95 6.97 32.68
N LYS A 218 13.62 8.03 32.23
CA LYS A 218 12.96 9.31 31.94
C LYS A 218 12.27 9.28 30.58
N ILE A 219 11.07 9.84 30.52
CA ILE A 219 10.34 10.09 29.27
C ILE A 219 10.57 11.55 28.88
N ILE A 220 10.90 11.77 27.61
CA ILE A 220 11.05 13.11 27.02
C ILE A 220 9.74 13.43 26.31
N HIS A 221 9.10 14.52 26.71
CA HIS A 221 7.81 14.96 26.18
C HIS A 221 8.01 16.10 25.20
N ILE A 222 7.77 15.89 23.91
CA ILE A 222 7.86 16.92 22.87
C ILE A 222 6.46 17.47 22.60
N PRO A 223 6.24 18.81 22.53
CA PRO A 223 7.25 19.87 22.48
C PRO A 223 7.69 20.44 23.84
N LYS A 224 7.20 19.91 24.97
CA LYS A 224 7.41 20.49 26.31
C LYS A 224 8.89 20.57 26.72
N ASP A 225 9.62 19.47 26.55
CA ASP A 225 11.03 19.33 26.97
C ASP A 225 12.01 19.73 25.85
N GLY A 226 11.53 19.84 24.61
CA GLY A 226 12.31 20.23 23.45
C GLY A 226 11.54 20.08 22.15
N VAL A 227 12.12 20.57 21.04
CA VAL A 227 11.52 20.54 19.70
C VAL A 227 12.53 20.03 18.68
N PHE A 228 12.09 19.14 17.78
CA PHE A 228 12.93 18.68 16.67
C PHE A 228 13.14 19.80 15.64
N LEU A 229 14.40 20.09 15.32
CA LEU A 229 14.79 20.92 14.19
C LEU A 229 14.83 20.10 12.89
N ARG A 230 15.21 18.82 13.01
CA ARG A 230 15.20 17.84 11.92
C ARG A 230 14.88 16.48 12.52
N ALA A 231 14.00 15.71 11.89
CA ALA A 231 13.63 14.39 12.36
C ALA A 231 13.36 13.44 11.19
N ARG A 232 13.84 12.20 11.32
CA ARG A 232 13.65 11.11 10.37
C ARG A 232 13.21 9.86 11.10
N LEU A 233 12.09 9.28 10.67
CA LEU A 233 11.54 8.08 11.26
C LEU A 233 12.34 6.85 10.81
N LYS A 234 12.56 5.90 11.72
CA LYS A 234 13.13 4.58 11.45
C LYS A 234 12.24 3.51 12.08
N PRO A 235 11.29 2.94 11.32
CA PRO A 235 10.48 1.83 11.78
C PRO A 235 11.35 0.63 12.12
N GLN A 236 11.02 -0.06 13.20
CA GLN A 236 11.66 -1.30 13.64
C GLN A 236 10.83 -2.51 13.18
N LYS A 237 11.43 -3.71 13.24
CA LYS A 237 10.71 -4.95 12.93
C LYS A 237 9.70 -5.34 14.01
N ASP A 238 9.96 -4.92 15.25
CA ASP A 238 9.11 -5.24 16.39
C ASP A 238 7.95 -4.25 16.52
N SER A 239 6.85 -4.71 17.08
CA SER A 239 5.70 -3.88 17.44
C SER A 239 5.49 -3.91 18.94
N TRP A 240 4.94 -2.83 19.47
CA TRP A 240 4.48 -2.77 20.84
C TRP A 240 3.29 -3.69 21.05
N GLN A 241 3.24 -4.36 22.21
CA GLN A 241 1.99 -4.91 22.71
C GLN A 241 1.24 -3.77 23.40
N MET A 242 -0.08 -3.70 23.19
CA MET A 242 -0.93 -2.68 23.81
C MET A 242 -2.14 -3.35 24.45
N ALA A 243 -2.43 -2.98 25.70
CA ALA A 243 -3.62 -3.40 26.43
C ALA A 243 -4.36 -2.17 26.95
N LYS A 244 -5.70 -2.19 26.87
CA LYS A 244 -6.54 -1.14 27.46
C LYS A 244 -7.20 -1.69 28.72
N ILE A 245 -7.04 -0.98 29.83
CA ILE A 245 -7.41 -1.43 31.17
C ILE A 245 -8.44 -0.45 31.73
N SER A 246 -9.58 -0.97 32.17
CA SER A 246 -10.71 -0.19 32.71
C SER A 246 -10.63 0.04 34.22
N GLY A 247 -9.59 -0.45 34.89
CA GLY A 247 -9.34 -0.31 36.33
C GLY A 247 -7.84 -0.33 36.64
N TRP A 248 -7.51 -0.50 37.92
CA TRP A 248 -6.13 -0.61 38.38
C TRP A 248 -5.65 -2.05 38.26
N THR A 249 -4.44 -2.25 37.74
CA THR A 249 -3.77 -3.55 37.74
C THR A 249 -2.29 -3.37 38.08
N VAL A 250 -1.64 -4.45 38.50
CA VAL A 250 -0.21 -4.46 38.74
C VAL A 250 0.49 -5.10 37.55
N THR A 251 1.57 -4.48 37.10
CA THR A 251 2.38 -5.00 36.00
C THR A 251 3.51 -5.90 36.51
N ASP A 252 3.76 -7.02 35.82
CA ASP A 252 4.87 -7.94 36.12
C ASP A 252 6.16 -7.58 35.33
N SER A 253 6.09 -6.57 34.46
CA SER A 253 7.19 -6.14 33.60
C SER A 253 7.25 -4.61 33.51
N PRO A 254 8.38 -4.01 33.12
CA PRO A 254 8.42 -2.58 32.89
C PRO A 254 7.54 -2.21 31.69
N VAL A 255 6.61 -1.27 31.89
CA VAL A 255 5.64 -0.85 30.89
C VAL A 255 5.52 0.68 30.85
N PHE A 256 5.00 1.17 29.73
CA PHE A 256 4.56 2.55 29.58
C PHE A 256 3.04 2.59 29.69
N PHE A 257 2.49 3.54 30.43
CA PHE A 257 1.04 3.72 30.50
C PHE A 257 0.65 5.17 30.24
N LEU A 258 -0.50 5.36 29.60
CA LEU A 258 -1.03 6.65 29.20
C LEU A 258 -2.16 7.05 30.14
N THR A 259 -1.95 8.12 30.89
CA THR A 259 -2.95 8.77 31.76
C THR A 259 -2.98 10.27 31.47
N ASP A 260 -4.17 10.88 31.47
CA ASP A 260 -4.36 12.31 31.19
C ASP A 260 -3.62 12.83 29.94
N GLN A 261 -3.63 12.03 28.87
CA GLN A 261 -2.95 12.29 27.60
C GLN A 261 -1.43 12.43 27.68
N LYS A 262 -0.80 11.88 28.74
CA LYS A 262 0.64 11.88 28.96
C LYS A 262 1.15 10.47 29.27
N TRP A 263 2.30 10.12 28.72
CA TRP A 263 2.93 8.82 28.97
C TRP A 263 3.74 8.82 30.25
N HIS A 264 3.66 7.71 30.97
CA HIS A 264 4.38 7.46 32.21
C HIS A 264 5.07 6.09 32.14
N TYR A 265 6.18 5.95 32.86
CA TYR A 265 6.90 4.70 33.00
C TYR A 265 6.50 4.03 34.33
N ALA A 266 6.22 2.74 34.29
CA ALA A 266 5.94 1.90 35.45
C ALA A 266 6.94 0.73 35.49
N SER A 267 7.48 0.44 36.67
CA SER A 267 8.31 -0.74 36.93
C SER A 267 7.43 -1.94 37.28
N ALA A 268 8.02 -3.14 37.26
CA ALA A 268 7.34 -4.32 37.77
C ALA A 268 6.91 -4.11 39.24
N GLY A 269 5.66 -4.41 39.55
CA GLY A 269 5.03 -4.17 40.86
C GLY A 269 4.27 -2.84 40.97
N ASP A 270 4.40 -1.92 39.99
CA ASP A 270 3.68 -0.65 40.01
C ASP A 270 2.23 -0.81 39.52
N PHE A 271 1.35 0.04 40.05
CA PHE A 271 -0.03 0.13 39.60
C PHE A 271 -0.14 0.92 38.30
N VAL A 272 -0.85 0.35 37.32
CA VAL A 272 -1.10 0.94 36.01
C VAL A 272 -2.58 0.92 35.67
N TRP A 273 -3.02 1.86 34.86
CA TRP A 273 -4.39 1.98 34.35
C TRP A 273 -4.40 2.67 32.98
N GLY A 274 -5.53 2.62 32.27
CA GLY A 274 -5.67 3.27 30.97
C GLY A 274 -5.07 2.44 29.83
N GLN A 275 -4.33 3.08 28.91
CA GLN A 275 -3.64 2.35 27.84
C GLN A 275 -2.23 2.00 28.30
N VAL A 276 -1.89 0.73 28.28
CA VAL A 276 -0.58 0.20 28.70
C VAL A 276 0.12 -0.43 27.51
N LEU A 277 1.41 -0.18 27.40
CA LEU A 277 2.23 -0.45 26.24
C LEU A 277 3.58 -1.02 26.69
N GLY A 278 4.01 -2.14 26.10
CA GLY A 278 5.22 -2.84 26.53
C GLY A 278 5.70 -3.91 25.58
N ASP A 279 6.89 -4.46 25.86
CA ASP A 279 7.53 -5.49 25.04
C ASP A 279 6.92 -6.88 25.28
N ASN A 280 6.65 -7.21 26.55
CA ASN A 280 6.01 -8.42 26.99
C ASN A 280 5.01 -8.05 28.09
N LEU A 281 3.78 -7.75 27.68
CA LEU A 281 2.72 -7.34 28.59
C LEU A 281 2.23 -8.55 29.39
N LYS A 282 2.60 -8.59 30.67
CA LYS A 282 2.02 -9.48 31.67
C LYS A 282 1.36 -8.62 32.74
N LEU A 283 0.03 -8.70 32.77
CA LEU A 283 -0.80 -7.93 33.70
C LEU A 283 -1.36 -8.89 34.74
N ILE A 284 -1.12 -8.59 36.02
CA ILE A 284 -1.69 -9.35 37.13
C ILE A 284 -3.04 -8.72 37.43
N ILE A 285 -4.10 -9.31 36.87
CA ILE A 285 -5.46 -8.90 37.17
C ILE A 285 -5.75 -9.41 38.58
N ASP A 286 -5.81 -8.51 39.56
CA ASP A 286 -6.31 -8.84 40.88
C ASP A 286 -7.81 -9.10 40.74
N GLN A 287 -8.21 -10.38 40.72
CA GLN A 287 -9.61 -10.77 40.79
C GLN A 287 -10.08 -10.55 42.22
N LYS A 288 -10.60 -9.36 42.51
CA LYS A 288 -11.46 -9.12 43.67
C LYS A 288 -12.80 -8.59 43.23
#